data_AF-A0A9P8F850-F1
#
_entry.id   AF-A0A9P8F850-F1
#
_cell.length_a   1.000
_cell.length_b   1.000
_cell.length_c   1.000
_cell.angle_alpha   90.00
_cell.angle_beta   90.00
_cell.angle_gamma   90.00
#
_symmetry.space_group_name_H-M   'P 1'
#
loop_
_entity.id
_entity.type
_entity.pdbx_description
1 polymer ?
#
loop_
_entity_poly.entity_id
_entity_poly.type
_entity_poly.pdbx_seq_one_letter_code
_entity_poly.pdbx_strand_id
1 'polypeptide(L)'
;MKVSVVSTLLLASSAIAGRSPQHVNKKLPERMRREPAGLPAVGLDKRAATKKKHHIIPQNQNTTKYAVNGTNIPDVDFDIGESYAGLMPISSQQNASELYFWFFPSDNAHASDEILIWLNGGPGCS
;
A
#
# COMPACT_ATOMS: atom_id res chain seq x y z
N MET A 1 17.80 -10.92 68.41
CA MET A 1 18.04 -11.22 66.98
C MET A 1 16.70 -11.41 66.27
N LYS A 2 16.25 -10.42 65.48
CA LYS A 2 15.23 -10.61 64.42
C LYS A 2 15.62 -9.71 63.26
N VAL A 3 15.86 -10.33 62.11
CA VAL A 3 16.49 -9.74 60.92
C VAL A 3 15.43 -9.03 60.08
N SER A 4 15.83 -7.87 59.55
CA SER A 4 15.11 -7.02 58.61
C SER A 4 15.02 -7.67 57.23
N VAL A 5 13.86 -7.58 56.57
CA VAL A 5 13.77 -7.75 55.11
C VAL A 5 12.79 -6.71 54.57
N VAL A 6 13.33 -5.62 54.03
CA VAL A 6 12.60 -4.68 53.18
C VAL A 6 12.74 -5.19 51.75
N SER A 7 11.63 -5.60 51.14
CA SER A 7 11.56 -6.03 49.75
C SER A 7 10.98 -4.89 48.92
N THR A 8 11.83 -4.18 48.17
CA THR A 8 11.43 -3.16 47.20
C THR A 8 11.22 -3.81 45.84
N LEU A 9 9.95 -3.98 45.43
CA LEU A 9 9.60 -4.30 44.05
C LEU A 9 9.75 -3.05 43.17
N LEU A 10 10.73 -3.04 42.27
CA LEU A 10 10.79 -2.13 41.13
C LEU A 10 9.98 -2.72 39.97
N LEU A 11 8.81 -2.14 39.69
CA LEU A 11 8.06 -2.38 38.46
C LEU A 11 8.63 -1.47 37.37
N ALA A 12 9.31 -2.06 36.39
CA ALA A 12 9.77 -1.35 35.20
C ALA A 12 8.61 -1.21 34.20
N SER A 13 8.04 -0.01 34.08
CA SER A 13 7.02 0.31 33.08
C SER A 13 7.70 0.61 31.73
N SER A 14 7.74 -0.36 30.82
CA SER A 14 8.08 -0.11 29.43
C SER A 14 6.90 0.60 28.75
N ALA A 15 6.93 1.93 28.65
CA ALA A 15 5.95 2.68 27.89
C ALA A 15 6.19 2.45 26.40
N ILE A 16 5.32 1.65 25.77
CA ILE A 16 5.27 1.53 24.31
C ILE A 16 4.65 2.83 23.78
N ALA A 17 5.48 3.74 23.26
CA ALA A 17 5.01 4.92 22.55
C ALA A 17 4.49 4.51 21.17
N GLY A 18 3.24 4.03 21.11
CA GLY A 18 2.53 3.80 19.86
C GLY A 18 2.20 5.15 19.20
N ARG A 19 2.51 5.31 17.91
CA ARG A 19 2.07 6.48 17.13
C ARG A 19 0.55 6.44 16.97
N SER A 20 -0.13 7.51 17.37
CA SER A 20 -1.59 7.62 17.31
C SER A 20 -2.07 7.76 15.84
N PRO A 21 -3.05 6.96 15.39
CA PRO A 21 -3.64 7.08 14.05
C PRO A 21 -4.54 8.33 13.89
N GLN A 22 -4.69 9.13 14.95
CA GLN A 22 -5.45 10.39 14.92
C GLN A 22 -4.97 11.36 13.83
N HIS A 23 -3.70 11.27 13.40
CA HIS A 23 -3.17 12.14 12.34
C HIS A 23 -3.77 11.87 10.95
N VAL A 24 -4.47 10.75 10.75
CA VAL A 24 -5.11 10.38 9.46
C VAL A 24 -6.63 10.52 9.51
N ASN A 25 -7.21 11.04 10.60
CA ASN A 25 -8.67 11.11 10.81
C ASN A 25 -9.40 9.77 10.59
N LYS A 26 -8.69 8.64 10.77
CA LYS A 26 -9.26 7.29 10.68
C LYS A 26 -9.33 6.63 12.04
N LYS A 27 -10.50 6.09 12.38
CA LYS A 27 -10.65 5.16 13.51
C LYS A 27 -10.13 3.79 13.06
N LEU A 28 -9.27 3.17 13.85
CA LEU A 28 -8.80 1.81 13.55
C LEU A 28 -10.01 0.85 13.59
N PRO A 29 -10.12 -0.07 12.61
CA PRO A 29 -11.18 -1.06 12.65
C PRO A 29 -11.00 -1.96 13.87
N GLU A 30 -12.11 -2.21 14.56
CA GLU A 30 -12.14 -3.18 15.64
C GLU A 30 -11.75 -4.55 15.09
N ARG A 31 -10.90 -5.28 15.83
CA ARG A 31 -10.29 -6.54 15.37
C ARG A 31 -11.40 -7.57 15.13
N MET A 32 -11.87 -7.68 13.88
CA MET A 32 -12.98 -8.54 13.51
C MET A 32 -12.61 -10.00 13.78
N ARG A 33 -13.30 -10.64 14.73
CA ARG A 33 -13.18 -12.07 15.01
C ARG A 33 -13.61 -12.82 13.75
N ARG A 34 -12.69 -13.54 13.11
CA ARG A 34 -12.98 -14.38 11.94
C ARG A 34 -13.78 -15.59 12.40
N GLU A 35 -15.08 -15.61 12.13
CA GLU A 35 -15.84 -16.86 12.01
C GLU A 35 -15.50 -17.50 10.65
N PRO A 36 -15.31 -18.83 10.57
CA PRO A 36 -14.97 -19.49 9.31
C PRO A 36 -16.19 -19.50 8.38
N ALA A 37 -16.26 -18.53 7.46
CA ALA A 37 -17.21 -18.56 6.36
C ALA A 37 -16.82 -19.68 5.38
N GLY A 38 -17.73 -20.65 5.19
CA GLY A 38 -17.58 -21.67 4.15
C GLY A 38 -17.43 -21.02 2.78
N LEU A 39 -16.34 -21.35 2.09
CA LEU A 39 -16.02 -20.80 0.76
C LEU A 39 -17.02 -21.33 -0.28
N PRO A 40 -17.79 -20.47 -0.98
CA PRO A 40 -18.47 -20.91 -2.19
C PRO A 40 -17.43 -21.20 -3.28
N ALA A 41 -17.68 -22.26 -4.06
CA ALA A 41 -16.82 -22.67 -5.17
C ALA A 41 -16.66 -21.53 -6.18
N VAL A 42 -15.42 -21.15 -6.47
CA VAL A 42 -15.10 -20.12 -7.46
C VAL A 42 -15.36 -20.71 -8.86
N GLY A 43 -16.45 -20.29 -9.48
CA GLY A 43 -16.70 -20.54 -10.90
C GLY A 43 -15.68 -19.77 -11.75
N LEU A 44 -14.88 -20.49 -12.54
CA LEU A 44 -14.06 -19.91 -13.60
C LEU A 44 -14.97 -19.50 -14.76
N ASP A 45 -15.62 -18.35 -14.63
CA ASP A 45 -16.35 -17.75 -15.74
C ASP A 45 -15.36 -17.29 -16.81
N LYS A 46 -15.39 -17.97 -17.97
CA LYS A 46 -14.67 -17.56 -19.18
C LYS A 46 -15.21 -16.19 -19.63
N ARG A 47 -14.54 -15.10 -19.22
CA ARG A 47 -14.84 -13.73 -19.67
C ARG A 47 -14.42 -13.53 -21.12
N ALA A 48 -15.23 -14.02 -22.06
CA ALA A 48 -15.22 -13.57 -23.44
C ALA A 48 -16.21 -12.39 -23.57
N ALA A 49 -15.72 -11.18 -23.31
CA ALA A 49 -16.35 -9.94 -23.74
C ALA A 49 -15.25 -8.88 -23.83
N THR A 50 -15.08 -8.28 -25.01
CA THR A 50 -14.29 -7.07 -25.25
C THR A 50 -14.82 -5.93 -24.41
N LYS A 51 -14.49 -5.91 -23.12
CA LYS A 51 -14.72 -4.78 -22.23
C LYS A 51 -13.74 -3.69 -22.64
N LYS A 52 -14.24 -2.50 -22.97
CA LYS A 52 -13.40 -1.30 -22.99
C LYS A 52 -12.62 -1.28 -21.67
N LYS A 53 -11.28 -1.22 -21.72
CA LYS A 53 -10.45 -1.09 -20.52
C LYS A 53 -10.88 0.19 -19.79
N HIS A 54 -11.61 0.02 -18.70
CA HIS A 54 -11.99 1.11 -17.82
C HIS A 54 -10.75 1.47 -17.00
N HIS A 55 -10.21 2.67 -17.17
CA HIS A 55 -9.11 3.14 -16.37
C HIS A 55 -9.65 3.65 -15.03
N ILE A 56 -9.10 3.18 -13.92
CA ILE A 56 -9.39 3.64 -12.56
C ILE A 56 -8.89 5.09 -12.42
N ILE A 57 -7.71 5.39 -12.95
CA ILE A 57 -7.16 6.74 -12.94
C ILE A 57 -7.55 7.47 -14.24
N PRO A 58 -8.06 8.72 -14.15
CA PRO A 58 -8.39 9.52 -15.32
C PRO A 58 -7.19 9.72 -16.24
N GLN A 59 -7.38 9.48 -17.55
CA GLN A 59 -6.35 9.66 -18.56
C GLN A 59 -6.28 11.12 -19.02
N ASN A 60 -5.18 11.81 -18.70
CA ASN A 60 -4.88 13.16 -19.14
C ASN A 60 -3.37 13.32 -19.35
N GLN A 61 -2.92 14.51 -19.75
CA GLN A 61 -1.50 14.78 -20.04
C GLN A 61 -0.55 14.51 -18.85
N ASN A 62 -1.05 14.59 -17.62
CA ASN A 62 -0.24 14.35 -16.41
C ASN A 62 -0.11 12.86 -16.08
N THR A 63 -1.12 12.04 -16.39
CA THR A 63 -1.18 10.62 -16.03
C THR A 63 -0.70 9.72 -17.15
N THR A 64 -1.13 10.00 -18.39
CA THR A 64 -0.84 9.15 -19.56
C THR A 64 0.65 9.09 -19.87
N LYS A 65 1.44 10.13 -19.54
CA LYS A 65 2.90 10.10 -19.70
C LYS A 65 3.62 9.05 -18.84
N TYR A 66 2.95 8.52 -17.81
CA TYR A 66 3.47 7.46 -16.95
C TYR A 66 2.80 6.11 -17.18
N ALA A 67 1.84 5.98 -18.10
CA ALA A 67 1.07 4.75 -18.27
C ALA A 67 1.98 3.61 -18.77
N VAL A 68 1.92 2.46 -18.08
CA VAL A 68 2.69 1.25 -18.44
C VAL A 68 1.86 0.36 -19.35
N ASN A 69 2.50 -0.19 -20.40
CA ASN A 69 1.88 -1.23 -21.20
C ASN A 69 1.99 -2.59 -20.48
N GLY A 70 0.97 -2.92 -19.69
CA GLY A 70 0.95 -4.12 -18.86
C GLY A 70 1.01 -5.46 -19.61
N THR A 71 0.80 -5.48 -20.94
CA THR A 71 0.93 -6.69 -21.77
C THR A 71 2.29 -6.81 -22.47
N ASN A 72 3.19 -5.84 -22.30
CA ASN A 72 4.48 -5.79 -22.97
C ASN A 72 5.62 -5.66 -21.96
N ILE A 73 5.53 -6.43 -20.88
CA ILE A 73 6.61 -6.58 -19.90
C ILE A 73 7.35 -7.87 -20.26
N PRO A 74 8.68 -7.83 -20.45
CA PRO A 74 9.46 -9.02 -20.73
C PRO A 74 9.23 -10.11 -19.68
N ASP A 75 9.09 -11.35 -20.15
CA ASP A 75 8.90 -12.54 -19.31
C ASP A 75 7.64 -12.55 -18.43
N VAL A 76 6.68 -11.67 -18.70
CA VAL A 76 5.34 -11.66 -18.09
C VAL A 76 4.31 -11.99 -19.15
N ASP A 77 3.71 -13.17 -19.07
CA ASP A 77 2.79 -13.74 -20.07
C ASP A 77 1.31 -13.37 -19.83
N PHE A 78 1.03 -12.52 -18.85
CA PHE A 78 -0.30 -12.02 -18.53
C PHE A 78 -0.33 -10.49 -18.47
N ASP A 79 -1.53 -9.92 -18.63
CA ASP A 79 -1.74 -8.49 -18.44
C ASP A 79 -1.70 -8.15 -16.94
N ILE A 80 -0.69 -7.40 -16.50
CA ILE A 80 -0.58 -6.96 -15.10
C ILE A 80 -1.66 -5.93 -14.71
N GLY A 81 -2.43 -5.44 -15.67
CA GLY A 81 -3.47 -4.44 -15.47
C GLY A 81 -2.96 -3.01 -15.57
N GLU A 82 -3.77 -2.08 -15.07
CA GLU A 82 -3.44 -0.66 -15.06
C GLU A 82 -2.31 -0.38 -14.07
N SER A 83 -1.24 0.26 -14.54
CA SER A 83 -0.18 0.75 -13.67
C SER A 83 0.52 1.96 -14.30
N TYR A 84 1.22 2.73 -13.46
CA TYR A 84 1.92 3.94 -13.84
C TYR A 84 3.33 3.93 -13.29
N ALA A 85 4.33 4.19 -14.12
CA ALA A 85 5.72 4.24 -13.69
C ALA A 85 6.50 5.32 -14.42
N GLY A 86 7.56 5.81 -13.78
CA GLY A 86 8.45 6.79 -14.39
C GLY A 86 9.24 7.59 -13.38
N LEU A 87 9.93 8.60 -13.89
CA LEU A 87 10.72 9.55 -13.10
C LEU A 87 9.84 10.74 -12.70
N MET A 88 9.87 11.09 -11.42
CA MET A 88 9.16 12.24 -10.87
C MET A 88 10.14 13.24 -10.27
N PRO A 89 10.17 14.50 -10.73
CA PRO A 89 11.08 15.50 -10.21
C PRO A 89 10.72 15.90 -8.78
N ILE A 90 11.72 16.03 -7.92
CA ILE A 90 11.52 16.39 -6.49
C ILE A 90 11.43 17.91 -6.26
N SER A 91 11.71 18.71 -7.29
CA SER A 91 11.59 20.17 -7.24
C SER A 91 11.26 20.75 -8.62
N SER A 92 10.88 22.04 -8.64
CA SER A 92 10.62 22.79 -9.88
C SER A 92 11.88 23.41 -10.50
N GLN A 93 13.07 23.12 -9.96
CA GLN A 93 14.32 23.66 -10.46
C GLN A 93 14.73 22.99 -11.77
N GLN A 94 15.47 23.73 -12.60
CA GLN A 94 16.12 23.14 -13.76
C GLN A 94 17.09 22.05 -13.30
N ASN A 95 17.05 20.87 -13.94
CA ASN A 95 17.86 19.70 -13.59
C ASN A 95 17.64 19.18 -12.15
N ALA A 96 16.40 19.25 -11.65
CA ALA A 96 16.03 18.63 -10.39
C ALA A 96 16.30 17.12 -10.41
N SER A 97 16.78 16.56 -9.30
CA SER A 97 16.83 15.12 -9.12
C SER A 97 15.44 14.50 -9.23
N GLU A 98 15.37 13.27 -9.71
CA GLU A 98 14.11 12.56 -9.92
C GLU A 98 14.09 11.26 -9.12
N LEU A 99 12.90 10.88 -8.66
CA LEU A 99 12.65 9.59 -8.03
C LEU A 99 11.87 8.72 -9.00
N TYR A 100 12.29 7.47 -9.14
CA TYR A 100 11.49 6.46 -9.83
C TYR A 100 10.34 6.03 -8.93
N PHE A 101 9.15 5.84 -9.52
CA PHE A 101 8.00 5.23 -8.87
C PHE A 101 7.35 4.19 -9.77
N TRP A 102 6.62 3.25 -9.16
CA TRP A 102 5.68 2.36 -9.85
C TRP A 102 4.42 2.22 -9.01
N PHE A 103 3.32 2.76 -9.52
CA PHE A 103 2.02 2.85 -8.86
C PHE A 103 1.01 1.90 -9.50
N PHE A 104 0.25 1.21 -8.65
CA PHE A 104 -0.85 0.34 -9.01
C PHE A 104 -2.14 0.85 -8.35
N PRO A 105 -3.11 1.36 -9.12
CA PRO A 105 -4.40 1.78 -8.56
C PRO A 105 -5.18 0.57 -8.03
N SER A 106 -5.93 0.78 -6.94
CA SER A 106 -6.81 -0.25 -6.40
C SER A 106 -8.14 -0.27 -7.15
N ASP A 107 -8.63 -1.46 -7.50
CA ASP A 107 -9.98 -1.69 -8.01
C ASP A 107 -11.03 -1.76 -6.89
N ASN A 108 -10.60 -1.74 -5.62
CA ASN A 108 -11.48 -1.74 -4.47
C ASN A 108 -12.12 -0.37 -4.27
N ALA A 109 -13.43 -0.28 -4.51
CA ALA A 109 -14.21 0.93 -4.34
C ALA A 109 -14.17 1.50 -2.90
N HIS A 110 -13.88 0.68 -1.88
CA HIS A 110 -13.74 1.14 -0.51
C HIS A 110 -12.40 1.82 -0.21
N ALA A 111 -11.42 1.71 -1.12
CA ALA A 111 -10.09 2.30 -1.02
C ALA A 111 -9.93 3.55 -1.91
N SER A 112 -11.03 4.13 -2.41
CA SER A 112 -11.00 5.28 -3.35
C SER A 112 -10.27 6.51 -2.79
N ASP A 113 -10.28 6.66 -1.47
CA ASP A 113 -9.74 7.82 -0.75
C ASP A 113 -8.42 7.50 -0.05
N GLU A 114 -7.75 6.42 -0.46
CA GLU A 114 -6.53 5.92 0.16
C GLU A 114 -5.35 5.89 -0.82
N ILE A 115 -4.16 6.21 -0.30
CA ILE A 115 -2.90 5.97 -1.00
C ILE A 115 -1.91 5.31 -0.03
N LEU A 116 -1.30 4.22 -0.48
CA LEU A 116 -0.22 3.55 0.24
C LEU A 116 1.10 3.85 -0.45
N ILE A 117 2.06 4.34 0.31
CA ILE A 117 3.44 4.55 -0.14
C ILE A 117 4.31 3.49 0.54
N TRP A 118 4.98 2.67 -0.27
CA TRP A 118 5.93 1.67 0.20
C TRP A 118 7.36 2.14 -0.06
N LEU A 119 8.19 2.20 0.99
CA LEU A 119 9.59 2.59 0.90
C LEU A 119 10.46 1.49 1.49
N ASN A 120 11.39 0.96 0.68
CA ASN A 120 12.39 0.02 1.15
C ASN A 120 13.45 0.72 2.01
N GLY A 121 14.08 -0.05 2.91
CA GLY A 121 15.07 0.44 3.87
C GLY A 121 16.52 0.36 3.37
N GLY A 122 17.46 0.18 4.29
CA GLY A 122 18.89 0.07 3.97
C GLY A 122 19.73 1.12 4.69
N PRO A 123 20.63 1.82 3.98
CA PRO A 123 20.26 2.74 2.87
C PRO A 123 20.61 2.25 1.46
N GLY A 124 19.86 2.71 0.46
CA GLY A 124 20.16 2.52 -0.97
C GLY A 124 19.54 1.29 -1.63
N CYS A 125 18.72 0.52 -0.91
CA CYS A 125 18.00 -0.60 -1.50
C CYS A 125 16.79 -0.10 -2.32
N SER A 126 16.60 -0.69 -3.49
CA SER A 126 15.34 -0.62 -4.23
C SER A 126 14.38 -1.70 -3.78
#